data_AF-A0A0C3F7K6-F1
#
_entry.id   AF-A0A0C3F7K6-F1
#
_cell.length_a   1.000
_cell.length_b   1.000
_cell.length_c   1.000
_cell.angle_alpha   90.00
_cell.angle_beta   90.00
_cell.angle_gamma   90.00
#
_symmetry.space_group_name_H-M   'P 1'
#
loop_
_entity.id
_entity.type
_entity.pdbx_description
1 polymer ?
#
loop_
_entity_poly.entity_id
_entity_poly.type
_entity_poly.pdbx_seq_one_letter_code
_entity_poly.pdbx_strand_id
1 'polypeptide(L)'
;DRLMESELYWRDRYVWLQSIGYRLRRRYEPDWVPSWIGTKNISVLSEDGQPLSYSHLMDAIRSKDGAAVTMKRIHPSDHPYEVDIGTYLSSEPLVSDPRNHCVPIYDVIKVPDDGGAVLVVMPMLRRYASPRFDTFGEVIDYFKQVFEGLQFMHEHHIAHRDCSGRNIMMDGKDLFPDGYHPISNNRKRDYSGKAKRFTRTQRPPKYHLIDFGLSRRYKPEDGAPLELPILGCDKSVPEYQTSPRPPCNPFPADVYYVGNMIREDFMQ
;
A
#
# COMPACT_ATOMS: atom_id res chain seq x y z
N ASP A 1 12.95 -23.46 11.31
CA ASP A 1 13.05 -22.18 12.05
C ASP A 1 14.17 -21.31 11.51
N ARG A 2 13.96 -20.77 10.31
CA ARG A 2 14.90 -19.85 9.63
C ARG A 2 14.09 -18.75 8.96
N LEU A 3 14.71 -17.58 8.81
CA LEU A 3 14.20 -16.53 7.94
C LEU A 3 14.21 -17.03 6.49
N MET A 4 13.22 -16.60 5.69
CA MET A 4 13.25 -16.81 4.25
C MET A 4 14.34 -15.94 3.62
N GLU A 5 14.79 -16.29 2.41
CA GLU A 5 15.81 -15.52 1.68
C GLU A 5 15.43 -14.03 1.53
N SER A 6 14.16 -13.77 1.21
CA SER A 6 13.59 -12.41 1.12
C SER A 6 13.62 -11.63 2.43
N GLU A 7 13.63 -12.32 3.58
CA GLU A 7 13.66 -11.71 4.91
C GLU A 7 15.08 -11.35 5.36
N LEU A 8 16.10 -12.02 4.81
CA LEU A 8 17.51 -11.76 5.14
C LEU A 8 17.90 -10.32 4.77
N TYR A 9 17.43 -9.82 3.62
CA TYR A 9 17.65 -8.45 3.19
C TYR A 9 17.31 -7.41 4.27
N TRP A 10 16.19 -7.62 4.96
CA TRP A 10 15.70 -6.71 5.98
C TRP A 10 16.37 -6.90 7.34
N ARG A 11 16.64 -8.15 7.74
CA ARG A 11 17.44 -8.45 8.94
C ARG A 11 18.81 -7.77 8.86
N ASP A 12 19.48 -7.90 7.72
CA ASP A 12 20.83 -7.37 7.52
C ASP A 12 20.87 -5.83 7.60
N ARG A 13 19.72 -5.18 7.45
CA ARG A 13 19.53 -3.72 7.55
C ARG A 13 18.86 -3.28 8.84
N TYR A 14 18.57 -4.18 9.77
CA TYR A 14 17.86 -3.86 11.01
C TYR A 14 18.53 -2.73 11.80
N VAL A 15 19.85 -2.87 12.07
CA VAL A 15 20.60 -1.91 12.88
C VAL A 15 20.64 -0.53 12.22
N TRP A 16 20.84 -0.50 10.89
CA TRP A 16 20.83 0.75 10.13
C TRP A 16 19.45 1.41 10.17
N LEU A 17 18.38 0.68 9.85
CA LEU A 17 17.01 1.21 9.91
C LEU A 17 16.66 1.74 11.31
N GLN A 18 17.05 1.01 12.35
CA GLN A 18 16.86 1.44 13.73
C GLN A 18 17.63 2.74 14.03
N SER A 19 18.86 2.87 13.55
CA SER A 19 19.69 4.07 13.73
C SER A 19 19.09 5.32 13.09
N ILE A 20 18.32 5.16 12.01
CA ILE A 20 17.60 6.26 11.34
C ILE A 20 16.13 6.37 11.78
N GLY A 21 15.75 5.69 12.87
CA GLY A 21 14.45 5.88 13.53
C GLY A 21 13.33 4.96 13.06
N TYR A 22 13.62 3.82 12.43
CA TYR A 22 12.63 2.82 12.03
C TYR A 22 12.94 1.45 12.64
N ARG A 23 12.10 1.01 13.59
CA ARG A 23 12.27 -0.27 14.27
C ARG A 23 11.40 -1.35 13.65
N LEU A 24 12.03 -2.41 13.15
CA LEU A 24 11.34 -3.59 12.59
C LEU A 24 10.79 -4.51 13.70
N ARG A 25 9.98 -5.50 13.32
CA ARG A 25 9.56 -6.58 14.23
C ARG A 25 10.74 -7.36 14.79
N ARG A 26 10.54 -7.95 15.97
CA ARG A 26 11.55 -8.75 16.69
C ARG A 26 12.16 -9.87 15.84
N ARG A 27 11.36 -10.47 14.95
CA ARG A 27 11.79 -11.48 13.97
C ARG A 27 13.02 -11.08 13.15
N TYR A 28 13.22 -9.78 12.91
CA TYR A 28 14.31 -9.27 12.08
C TYR A 28 15.49 -8.74 12.90
N GLU A 29 15.46 -8.86 14.23
CA GLU A 29 16.63 -8.54 15.07
C GLU A 29 17.79 -9.49 14.73
N PRO A 30 19.04 -9.01 14.64
CA PRO A 30 20.19 -9.86 14.29
C PRO A 30 20.37 -11.07 15.21
N ASP A 31 20.12 -10.89 16.51
CA ASP A 31 20.23 -11.92 17.54
C ASP A 31 18.87 -12.58 17.87
N TRP A 32 17.91 -12.51 16.95
CA TRP A 32 16.57 -13.08 17.16
C TRP A 32 16.63 -14.59 17.39
N VAL A 33 16.06 -15.02 18.51
CA VAL A 33 15.76 -16.42 18.81
C VAL A 33 14.24 -16.62 18.72
N PRO A 34 13.75 -17.55 17.88
CA PRO A 34 12.33 -17.82 17.75
C PRO A 34 11.66 -18.13 19.10
N SER A 35 10.57 -17.42 19.40
CA SER A 35 9.90 -17.48 20.70
C SER A 35 9.34 -18.85 21.09
N TRP A 36 9.18 -19.75 20.11
CA TRP A 36 8.66 -21.10 20.35
C TRP A 36 9.73 -22.13 20.72
N ILE A 37 11.02 -21.86 20.49
CA ILE A 37 12.10 -22.79 20.84
C ILE A 37 12.13 -23.01 22.36
N GLY A 38 12.11 -24.27 22.79
CA GLY A 38 12.09 -24.65 24.21
C GLY A 38 10.74 -24.48 24.91
N THR A 39 9.67 -24.18 24.16
CA THR A 39 8.30 -24.03 24.69
C THR A 39 7.33 -25.03 24.05
N LYS A 40 6.07 -25.04 24.50
CA LYS A 40 4.97 -25.78 23.85
C LYS A 40 4.28 -24.98 22.73
N ASN A 41 4.77 -23.77 22.42
CA ASN A 41 4.16 -22.91 21.41
C ASN A 41 4.49 -23.41 20.00
N ILE A 42 3.67 -23.00 19.03
CA ILE A 42 3.83 -23.35 17.61
C ILE A 42 4.13 -22.07 16.85
N SER A 43 5.09 -22.11 15.93
CA SER A 43 5.56 -20.95 15.15
C SER A 43 4.43 -20.11 14.55
N VAL A 44 3.43 -20.76 13.92
CA VAL A 44 2.30 -20.07 13.28
C VAL A 44 1.39 -19.32 14.26
N LEU A 45 1.48 -19.61 15.56
CA LEU A 45 0.74 -18.93 16.63
C LEU A 45 1.58 -17.86 17.35
N SER A 46 2.87 -17.75 17.03
CA SER A 46 3.76 -16.71 17.57
C SER A 46 3.81 -15.47 16.67
N GLU A 47 4.00 -14.30 17.28
CA GLU A 47 4.18 -13.00 16.60
C GLU A 47 5.38 -13.03 15.66
N ASP A 48 6.53 -13.42 16.20
CA ASP A 48 7.81 -13.54 15.51
C ASP A 48 7.88 -14.74 14.56
N GLY A 49 6.80 -15.54 14.50
CA GLY A 49 6.63 -16.62 13.54
C GLY A 49 6.01 -16.17 12.22
N GLN A 50 5.48 -14.96 12.13
CA GLN A 50 4.81 -14.46 10.93
C GLN A 50 5.83 -13.90 9.92
N PRO A 51 5.98 -14.50 8.74
CA PRO A 51 6.89 -14.00 7.72
C PRO A 51 6.30 -12.81 6.96
N LEU A 52 7.12 -12.15 6.14
CA LEU A 52 6.64 -11.13 5.20
C LEU A 52 5.69 -11.74 4.17
N SER A 53 4.66 -10.96 3.79
CA SER A 53 3.79 -11.32 2.66
C SER A 53 4.43 -10.99 1.31
N TYR A 54 5.27 -9.96 1.25
CA TYR A 54 5.93 -9.50 0.03
C TYR A 54 7.37 -9.10 0.34
N SER A 55 8.33 -9.55 -0.48
CA SER A 55 9.77 -9.33 -0.25
C SER A 55 10.17 -7.86 -0.24
N HIS A 56 9.48 -7.04 -1.03
CA HIS A 56 9.76 -5.61 -1.19
C HIS A 56 9.01 -4.73 -0.17
N LEU A 57 8.20 -5.30 0.73
CA LEU A 57 7.49 -4.57 1.77
C LEU A 57 7.99 -4.96 3.15
N MET A 58 8.08 -3.99 4.05
CA MET A 58 8.40 -4.21 5.46
C MET A 58 7.58 -3.29 6.37
N ASP A 59 7.05 -3.86 7.44
CA ASP A 59 6.41 -3.09 8.50
C ASP A 59 7.43 -2.59 9.54
N ALA A 60 7.22 -1.38 10.07
CA ALA A 60 8.07 -0.81 11.10
C ALA A 60 7.30 0.12 12.04
N ILE A 61 7.93 0.43 13.17
CA ILE A 61 7.53 1.50 14.08
C ILE A 61 8.48 2.67 13.90
N ARG A 62 7.94 3.83 13.53
CA ARG A 62 8.69 5.08 13.45
C ARG A 62 8.94 5.62 14.85
N SER A 63 10.20 5.79 15.23
CA SER A 63 10.62 6.21 16.57
C SER A 63 10.16 7.62 16.94
N LYS A 64 9.98 8.51 15.96
CA LYS A 64 9.60 9.92 16.19
C LYS A 64 8.26 10.07 16.91
N ASP A 65 7.28 9.23 16.60
CA ASP A 65 5.89 9.36 17.05
C ASP A 65 5.21 8.03 17.39
N GLY A 66 5.94 6.91 17.30
CA GLY A 66 5.40 5.57 17.54
C GLY A 66 4.45 5.09 16.44
N ALA A 67 4.34 5.83 15.32
CA ALA A 67 3.45 5.47 14.23
C ALA A 67 3.88 4.15 13.58
N ALA A 68 2.90 3.34 13.22
CA ALA A 68 3.13 2.15 12.42
C ALA A 68 3.14 2.51 10.95
N VAL A 69 4.19 2.07 10.26
CA VAL A 69 4.45 2.43 8.87
C VAL A 69 4.76 1.19 8.06
N THR A 70 4.56 1.29 6.76
CA THR A 70 5.03 0.33 5.78
C THR A 70 6.15 0.98 4.97
N MET A 71 7.21 0.24 4.70
CA MET A 71 8.32 0.63 3.84
C MET A 71 8.27 -0.22 2.57
N LYS A 72 8.19 0.44 1.40
CA LYS A 72 8.30 -0.22 0.09
C LYS A 72 9.68 0.05 -0.48
N ARG A 73 10.42 -1.02 -0.76
CA ARG A 73 11.69 -0.95 -1.50
C ARG A 73 11.40 -0.81 -2.99
N ILE A 74 11.95 0.23 -3.60
CA ILE A 74 11.76 0.57 -5.02
C ILE A 74 13.13 0.75 -5.65
N HIS A 75 13.32 0.17 -6.83
CA HIS A 75 14.44 0.47 -7.71
C HIS A 75 13.97 1.46 -8.78
N PRO A 76 14.46 2.72 -8.78
CA PRO A 76 14.09 3.70 -9.79
C PRO A 76 14.42 3.28 -11.23
N SER A 77 15.33 2.32 -11.45
CA SER A 77 15.57 1.73 -12.77
C SER A 77 14.35 0.98 -13.32
N ASP A 78 13.59 0.35 -12.44
CA ASP A 78 12.44 -0.50 -12.80
C ASP A 78 11.13 0.31 -12.79
N HIS A 79 11.03 1.24 -11.83
CA HIS A 79 9.85 2.11 -11.63
C HIS A 79 10.25 3.59 -11.58
N PRO A 80 10.68 4.18 -12.72
CA PRO A 80 11.32 5.50 -12.74
C PRO A 80 10.44 6.66 -12.29
N TYR A 81 9.11 6.51 -12.29
CA TYR A 81 8.18 7.59 -11.98
C TYR A 81 7.49 7.43 -10.62
N GLU A 82 7.60 6.27 -9.96
CA GLU A 82 6.78 5.96 -8.78
C GLU A 82 7.07 6.90 -7.61
N VAL A 83 8.35 7.10 -7.32
CA VAL A 83 8.83 7.94 -6.21
C VAL A 83 8.48 9.41 -6.46
N ASP A 84 8.71 9.89 -7.68
CA ASP A 84 8.45 11.28 -8.06
C ASP A 84 6.96 11.61 -8.03
N ILE A 85 6.11 10.72 -8.57
CA ILE A 85 4.65 10.88 -8.56
C ILE A 85 4.13 10.86 -7.11
N GLY A 86 4.53 9.88 -6.31
CA GLY A 86 4.08 9.78 -4.94
C GLY A 86 4.53 10.97 -4.09
N THR A 87 5.76 11.47 -4.28
CA THR A 87 6.28 12.64 -3.57
C THR A 87 5.54 13.90 -3.98
N TYR A 88 5.25 14.07 -5.28
CA TYR A 88 4.44 15.18 -5.78
C TYR A 88 3.04 15.18 -5.16
N LEU A 89 2.36 14.02 -5.14
CA LEU A 89 1.04 13.86 -4.52
C LEU A 89 1.04 14.08 -3.01
N SER A 90 2.21 13.96 -2.36
CA SER A 90 2.40 14.17 -0.93
C SER A 90 2.95 15.56 -0.58
N SER A 91 3.13 16.43 -1.58
CA SER A 91 3.61 17.80 -1.38
C SER A 91 2.47 18.79 -1.12
N GLU A 92 2.76 19.91 -0.47
CA GLU A 92 1.79 21.01 -0.35
C GLU A 92 1.64 21.73 -1.70
N PRO A 93 0.42 22.17 -2.07
CA PRO A 93 -0.83 22.10 -1.31
C PRO A 93 -1.62 20.77 -1.47
N LEU A 94 -1.12 19.81 -2.26
CA LEU A 94 -1.87 18.61 -2.66
C LEU A 94 -2.20 17.70 -1.48
N VAL A 95 -1.27 17.51 -0.54
CA VAL A 95 -1.47 16.65 0.63
C VAL A 95 -2.55 17.20 1.59
N SER A 96 -2.79 18.51 1.55
CA SER A 96 -3.82 19.19 2.33
C SER A 96 -5.21 19.18 1.66
N ASP A 97 -5.31 18.83 0.38
CA ASP A 97 -6.61 18.72 -0.30
C ASP A 97 -7.37 17.48 0.22
N PRO A 98 -8.57 17.63 0.81
CA PRO A 98 -9.32 16.50 1.35
C PRO A 98 -9.76 15.48 0.28
N ARG A 99 -9.77 15.86 -1.01
CA ARG A 99 -10.06 14.97 -2.14
C ARG A 99 -8.87 14.09 -2.52
N ASN A 100 -7.68 14.40 -1.99
CA ASN A 100 -6.48 13.61 -2.24
C ASN A 100 -6.53 12.31 -1.44
N HIS A 101 -7.09 11.27 -2.07
CA HIS A 101 -7.06 9.90 -1.57
C HIS A 101 -5.83 9.13 -2.08
N CYS A 102 -4.73 9.78 -2.44
CA CYS A 102 -3.47 9.09 -2.69
C CYS A 102 -2.79 8.74 -1.35
N VAL A 103 -2.05 7.63 -1.30
CA VAL A 103 -1.29 7.29 -0.10
C VAL A 103 -0.22 8.36 0.18
N PRO A 104 -0.17 8.94 1.38
CA PRO A 104 0.85 9.92 1.71
C PRO A 104 2.22 9.24 1.88
N ILE A 105 3.24 9.82 1.28
CA ILE A 105 4.64 9.47 1.50
C ILE A 105 5.18 10.33 2.64
N TYR A 106 5.60 9.66 3.72
CA TYR A 106 6.18 10.31 4.88
C TYR A 106 7.68 10.57 4.73
N ASP A 107 8.38 9.68 4.03
CA ASP A 107 9.84 9.73 3.90
C ASP A 107 10.29 8.92 2.67
N VAL A 108 11.40 9.33 2.07
CA VAL A 108 12.07 8.63 0.96
C VAL A 108 13.54 8.46 1.32
N ILE A 109 13.90 7.24 1.68
CA ILE A 109 15.21 6.92 2.27
C ILE A 109 16.07 6.25 1.21
N LYS A 110 17.23 6.81 0.91
CA LYS A 110 18.23 6.15 0.05
C LYS A 110 18.84 4.98 0.80
N VAL A 111 18.90 3.81 0.17
CA VAL A 111 19.49 2.62 0.77
C VAL A 111 20.99 2.58 0.43
N PRO A 112 21.89 2.56 1.44
CA PRO A 112 23.31 2.38 1.19
C PRO A 112 23.59 1.05 0.49
N ASP A 113 24.51 1.07 -0.46
CA ASP A 113 25.06 -0.12 -1.13
C ASP A 113 24.01 -1.06 -1.74
N ASP A 114 22.88 -0.52 -2.22
CA ASP A 114 21.77 -1.31 -2.77
C ASP A 114 21.36 -0.88 -4.18
N GLY A 115 22.34 -0.60 -5.04
CA GLY A 115 22.12 -0.40 -6.48
C GLY A 115 21.21 0.80 -6.84
N GLY A 116 21.08 1.79 -5.95
CA GLY A 116 20.19 2.93 -6.13
C GLY A 116 18.76 2.73 -5.61
N ALA A 117 18.49 1.64 -4.90
CA ALA A 117 17.21 1.43 -4.25
C ALA A 117 16.87 2.56 -3.26
N VAL A 118 15.58 2.84 -3.15
CA VAL A 118 15.02 3.71 -2.12
C VAL A 118 13.94 2.97 -1.33
N LEU A 119 13.75 3.36 -0.08
CA LEU A 119 12.61 2.96 0.73
C LEU A 119 11.61 4.13 0.78
N VAL A 120 10.41 3.88 0.31
CA VAL A 120 9.28 4.80 0.46
C VAL A 120 8.52 4.42 1.72
N VAL A 121 8.45 5.34 2.68
CA VAL A 121 7.75 5.17 3.95
C VAL A 121 6.35 5.74 3.84
N MET A 122 5.35 4.91 4.12
CA MET A 122 3.92 5.23 4.01
C MET A 122 3.15 4.74 5.24
N PRO A 123 1.91 5.19 5.49
CA PRO A 123 1.10 4.65 6.58
C PRO A 123 0.93 3.14 6.49
N MET A 124 0.82 2.47 7.63
CA MET A 124 0.42 1.08 7.68
C MET A 124 -1.09 0.96 7.38
N LEU A 125 -1.40 0.48 6.19
CA LEU A 125 -2.77 0.29 5.70
C LEU A 125 -3.14 -1.20 5.68
N ARG A 126 -4.43 -1.47 5.48
CA ARG A 126 -4.99 -2.83 5.32
C ARG A 126 -5.92 -2.90 4.10
N ARG A 127 -6.20 -4.10 3.59
CA ARG A 127 -7.09 -4.29 2.43
C ARG A 127 -8.45 -3.63 2.66
N TYR A 128 -9.00 -2.95 1.65
CA TYR A 128 -10.22 -2.14 1.77
C TYR A 128 -11.43 -2.91 2.35
N ALA A 129 -11.60 -4.19 1.97
CA ALA A 129 -12.67 -5.06 2.43
C ALA A 129 -12.34 -5.90 3.68
N SER A 130 -11.29 -5.55 4.43
CA SER A 130 -10.90 -6.22 5.66
C SER A 130 -10.98 -5.24 6.84
N PRO A 131 -11.91 -5.39 7.81
CA PRO A 131 -12.98 -6.39 7.88
C PRO A 131 -14.02 -6.22 6.76
N ARG A 132 -14.93 -7.16 6.53
CA ARG A 132 -16.01 -6.96 5.54
C ARG A 132 -16.87 -5.74 5.87
N PHE A 133 -17.52 -5.16 4.87
CA PHE A 133 -18.49 -4.08 5.05
C PHE A 133 -19.73 -4.60 5.78
N ASP A 134 -20.25 -3.82 6.73
CA ASP A 134 -21.42 -4.17 7.53
C ASP A 134 -22.72 -3.64 6.91
N THR A 135 -22.67 -2.53 6.16
CA THR A 135 -23.85 -1.91 5.52
C THR A 135 -23.56 -1.41 4.11
N PHE A 136 -24.62 -1.23 3.31
CA PHE A 136 -24.52 -0.56 2.01
C PHE A 136 -24.00 0.88 2.13
N GLY A 137 -24.33 1.59 3.21
CA GLY A 137 -23.82 2.95 3.44
C GLY A 137 -22.30 3.00 3.53
N GLU A 138 -21.67 1.99 4.14
CA GLU A 138 -20.20 1.89 4.21
C GLU A 138 -19.56 1.63 2.83
N VAL A 139 -20.26 0.90 1.96
CA VAL A 139 -19.82 0.65 0.58
C VAL A 139 -19.94 1.91 -0.27
N ILE A 140 -21.04 2.66 -0.13
CA ILE A 140 -21.24 3.93 -0.84
C ILE A 140 -20.20 4.96 -0.42
N ASP A 141 -19.87 5.05 0.88
CA ASP A 141 -18.80 5.92 1.37
C ASP A 141 -17.43 5.52 0.77
N TYR A 142 -17.14 4.22 0.71
CA TYR A 142 -15.94 3.71 0.03
C TYR A 142 -15.88 4.11 -1.44
N PHE A 143 -16.95 3.90 -2.22
CA PHE A 143 -16.99 4.28 -3.63
C PHE A 143 -16.78 5.78 -3.83
N LYS A 144 -17.43 6.59 -3.00
CA LYS A 144 -17.27 8.04 -3.04
C LYS A 144 -15.80 8.44 -2.90
N GLN A 145 -15.10 7.93 -1.88
CA GLN A 145 -13.68 8.23 -1.66
C GLN A 145 -12.77 7.76 -2.82
N VAL A 146 -13.05 6.58 -3.39
CA VAL A 146 -12.29 6.08 -4.56
C VAL A 146 -12.50 6.98 -5.78
N PHE A 147 -13.74 7.42 -6.03
CA PHE A 147 -14.05 8.33 -7.14
C PHE A 147 -13.43 9.71 -6.94
N GLU A 148 -13.52 10.27 -5.73
CA GLU A 148 -12.89 11.56 -5.37
C GLU A 148 -11.37 11.49 -5.56
N GLY A 149 -10.73 10.40 -5.13
CA GLY A 149 -9.30 10.15 -5.33
C GLY A 149 -8.90 10.07 -6.79
N LEU A 150 -9.65 9.32 -7.59
CA LEU A 150 -9.36 9.17 -9.02
C LEU A 150 -9.55 10.49 -9.76
N GLN A 151 -10.65 11.21 -9.48
CA GLN A 151 -10.91 12.53 -10.03
C GLN A 151 -9.77 13.50 -9.67
N PHE A 152 -9.32 13.50 -8.41
CA PHE A 152 -8.20 14.33 -7.97
C PHE A 152 -6.92 14.02 -8.77
N MET A 153 -6.56 12.75 -8.96
CA MET A 153 -5.41 12.37 -9.78
C MET A 153 -5.56 12.89 -11.22
N HIS A 154 -6.74 12.75 -11.81
CA HIS A 154 -7.04 13.18 -13.18
C HIS A 154 -6.98 14.71 -13.34
N GLU A 155 -7.48 15.48 -12.37
CA GLU A 155 -7.35 16.95 -12.32
C GLU A 155 -5.88 17.40 -12.26
N HIS A 156 -5.02 16.59 -11.63
CA HIS A 156 -3.57 16.81 -11.60
C HIS A 156 -2.81 16.16 -12.78
N HIS A 157 -3.53 15.71 -13.80
CA HIS A 157 -3.00 15.12 -15.03
C HIS A 157 -2.19 13.85 -14.76
N ILE A 158 -2.60 13.05 -13.77
CA ILE A 158 -1.98 11.77 -13.42
C ILE A 158 -2.96 10.64 -13.72
N ALA A 159 -2.56 9.71 -14.57
CA ALA A 159 -3.26 8.44 -14.73
C ALA A 159 -2.59 7.38 -13.88
N HIS A 160 -3.37 6.61 -13.12
CA HIS A 160 -2.86 5.56 -12.23
C HIS A 160 -2.47 4.29 -12.99
N ARG A 161 -3.25 3.94 -14.02
CA ARG A 161 -3.05 2.81 -14.94
C ARG A 161 -3.16 1.42 -14.32
N ASP A 162 -3.58 1.30 -13.07
CA ASP A 162 -3.83 0.01 -12.40
C ASP A 162 -4.81 0.12 -11.20
N CYS A 163 -5.90 0.88 -11.35
CA CYS A 163 -6.89 1.08 -10.28
C CYS A 163 -7.76 -0.16 -9.99
N SER A 164 -7.15 -1.25 -9.54
CA SER A 164 -7.85 -2.45 -9.09
C SER A 164 -8.08 -2.44 -7.57
N GLY A 165 -8.98 -3.29 -7.07
CA GLY A 165 -9.22 -3.45 -5.63
C GLY A 165 -7.98 -3.89 -4.83
N ARG A 166 -6.92 -4.39 -5.50
CA ARG A 166 -5.62 -4.69 -4.86
C ARG A 166 -4.80 -3.42 -4.55
N ASN A 167 -5.03 -2.34 -5.29
CA ASN A 167 -4.33 -1.06 -5.15
C ASN A 167 -5.17 -0.02 -4.41
N ILE A 168 -6.21 -0.46 -3.69
CA ILE A 168 -7.01 0.38 -2.80
C ILE A 168 -6.95 -0.19 -1.38
N MET A 169 -6.47 0.63 -0.46
CA MET A 169 -6.21 0.24 0.92
C MET A 169 -6.95 1.16 1.89
N MET A 170 -7.30 0.65 3.07
CA MET A 170 -8.00 1.37 4.13
C MET A 170 -7.03 1.75 5.24
N ASP A 171 -7.10 3.00 5.69
CA ASP A 171 -6.51 3.42 6.96
C ASP A 171 -7.38 2.89 8.11
N GLY A 172 -6.88 1.86 8.77
CA GLY A 172 -7.55 1.21 9.90
C GLY A 172 -7.27 1.84 11.26
N LYS A 173 -6.52 2.95 11.36
CA LYS A 173 -6.08 3.51 12.63
C LYS A 173 -7.23 3.78 13.60
N ASP A 174 -8.28 4.47 13.15
CA ASP A 174 -9.40 4.81 14.02
C ASP A 174 -10.33 3.62 14.26
N LEU A 175 -10.47 2.75 13.24
CA LEU A 175 -11.27 1.54 13.30
C LEU A 175 -10.71 0.52 14.31
N PHE A 176 -9.38 0.51 14.49
CA PHE A 176 -8.63 -0.34 15.42
C PHE A 176 -7.83 0.53 16.40
N PRO A 177 -8.44 1.07 17.47
CA PRO A 177 -7.79 2.03 18.37
C PRO A 177 -6.53 1.48 19.06
N ASP A 178 -6.53 0.18 19.36
CA ASP A 178 -5.39 -0.52 19.97
C ASP A 178 -4.36 -1.01 18.93
N GLY A 179 -4.57 -0.65 17.66
CA GLY A 179 -3.82 -1.15 16.52
C GLY A 179 -4.14 -2.60 16.14
N TYR A 180 -3.46 -3.06 15.09
CA TYR A 180 -3.53 -4.43 14.57
C TYR A 180 -2.16 -4.88 14.06
N HIS A 181 -1.98 -6.18 13.96
CA HIS A 181 -0.74 -6.77 13.44
C HIS A 181 -0.66 -6.64 11.90
N PRO A 182 0.51 -6.29 11.33
CA PRO A 182 0.66 -6.00 9.89
C PRO A 182 0.44 -7.21 8.98
N ILE A 183 0.85 -8.40 9.40
CA ILE A 183 0.60 -9.66 8.66
C ILE A 183 -0.77 -10.25 9.03
N SER A 184 -1.00 -10.56 10.30
CA SER A 184 -2.28 -11.07 10.80
C SER A 184 -3.22 -9.96 11.27
N ASN A 185 -3.85 -9.23 10.34
CA ASN A 185 -4.64 -8.01 10.66
C ASN A 185 -5.85 -8.19 11.60
N ASN A 186 -6.18 -9.43 11.98
CA ASN A 186 -7.22 -9.75 12.96
C ASN A 186 -6.69 -9.94 14.39
N ARG A 187 -5.37 -9.88 14.58
CA ARG A 187 -4.68 -9.97 15.88
C ARG A 187 -4.14 -8.63 16.31
N LYS A 188 -4.02 -8.45 17.63
CA LYS A 188 -3.26 -7.35 18.22
C LYS A 188 -1.80 -7.41 17.76
N ARG A 189 -1.11 -6.28 17.77
CA ARG A 189 0.29 -6.19 17.33
C ARG A 189 1.22 -7.10 18.12
N ASP A 190 1.00 -7.24 19.42
CA ASP A 190 1.74 -8.14 20.31
C ASP A 190 1.28 -9.60 20.25
N TYR A 191 0.31 -9.91 19.37
CA TYR A 191 -0.29 -11.24 19.22
C TYR A 191 -1.06 -11.78 20.43
N SER A 192 -1.25 -10.99 21.49
CA SER A 192 -1.87 -11.42 22.76
C SER A 192 -3.36 -11.79 22.63
N GLY A 193 -3.99 -11.49 21.49
CA GLY A 193 -5.36 -11.87 21.20
C GLY A 193 -5.89 -11.25 19.91
N LYS A 194 -7.21 -11.29 19.75
CA LYS A 194 -7.91 -10.64 18.64
C LYS A 194 -7.83 -9.12 18.78
N ALA A 195 -7.60 -8.42 17.66
CA ALA A 195 -7.68 -6.97 17.63
C ALA A 195 -9.14 -6.52 17.81
N LYS A 196 -9.38 -5.64 18.77
CA LYS A 196 -10.68 -5.00 18.95
C LYS A 196 -10.89 -3.96 17.85
N ARG A 197 -12.12 -3.85 17.37
CA ARG A 197 -12.48 -2.90 16.31
C ARG A 197 -13.87 -2.33 16.50
N PHE A 198 -14.10 -1.18 15.90
CA PHE A 198 -15.43 -0.61 15.66
C PHE A 198 -15.94 -1.01 14.26
N THR A 199 -17.20 -0.68 13.95
CA THR A 199 -17.71 -0.72 12.57
C THR A 199 -17.28 0.54 11.81
N ARG A 200 -17.32 0.52 10.47
CA ARG A 200 -16.99 1.73 9.69
C ARG A 200 -18.05 2.81 9.87
N THR A 201 -19.29 2.42 10.16
CA THR A 201 -20.37 3.35 10.50
C THR A 201 -20.06 4.12 11.80
N GLN A 202 -19.51 3.44 12.82
CA GLN A 202 -19.11 4.08 14.08
C GLN A 202 -17.85 4.94 13.92
N ARG A 203 -16.92 4.50 13.07
CA ARG A 203 -15.64 5.17 12.81
C ARG A 203 -15.29 5.09 11.33
N PRO A 204 -15.75 6.06 10.52
CA PRO A 204 -15.53 6.06 9.07
C PRO A 204 -14.03 6.09 8.75
N PRO A 205 -13.49 5.09 8.04
CA PRO A 205 -12.08 5.06 7.68
C PRO A 205 -11.81 5.90 6.42
N LYS A 206 -10.54 6.22 6.19
CA LYS A 206 -10.08 6.74 4.91
C LYS A 206 -9.62 5.60 3.99
N TYR A 207 -9.88 5.73 2.70
CA TYR A 207 -9.32 4.84 1.69
C TYR A 207 -8.28 5.58 0.85
N HIS A 208 -7.24 4.84 0.46
CA HIS A 208 -6.10 5.35 -0.29
C HIS A 208 -5.83 4.51 -1.53
N LEU A 209 -5.64 5.18 -2.66
CA LEU A 209 -4.99 4.66 -3.86
C LEU A 209 -3.50 4.51 -3.57
N ILE A 210 -2.96 3.32 -3.84
CA ILE A 210 -1.57 2.96 -3.61
C ILE A 210 -0.91 2.46 -4.89
N ASP A 211 0.41 2.31 -4.84
CA ASP A 211 1.22 1.74 -5.92
C ASP A 211 1.19 2.55 -7.22
N PHE A 212 2.09 3.52 -7.30
CA PHE A 212 2.23 4.38 -8.47
C PHE A 212 3.26 3.85 -9.49
N GLY A 213 3.64 2.57 -9.41
CA GLY A 213 4.65 1.96 -10.28
C GLY A 213 4.31 2.04 -11.77
N LEU A 214 3.01 2.00 -12.09
CA LEU A 214 2.49 2.13 -13.45
C LEU A 214 1.97 3.53 -13.79
N SER A 215 1.87 4.40 -12.78
CA SER A 215 1.31 5.75 -12.97
C SER A 215 2.18 6.61 -13.88
N ARG A 216 1.54 7.58 -14.53
CA ARG A 216 2.21 8.59 -15.35
C ARG A 216 1.54 9.93 -15.15
N ARG A 217 2.37 10.98 -15.14
CA ARG A 217 1.93 12.37 -15.11
C ARG A 217 2.17 13.00 -16.47
N TYR A 218 1.16 13.71 -16.97
CA TYR A 218 1.17 14.35 -18.28
C TYR A 218 1.15 15.85 -18.13
N LYS A 219 1.60 16.53 -19.18
CA LYS A 219 1.52 17.98 -19.27
C LYS A 219 0.27 18.37 -20.09
N PRO A 220 -0.54 19.33 -19.62
CA PRO A 220 -1.73 19.76 -20.34
C PRO A 220 -1.45 20.22 -21.78
N GLU A 221 -0.26 20.80 -22.00
CA GLU A 221 0.18 21.31 -23.31
C GLU A 221 0.45 20.22 -24.36
N ASP A 222 0.65 18.96 -23.96
CA ASP A 222 0.96 17.85 -24.87
C ASP A 222 -0.30 17.25 -25.55
N GLY A 223 -1.48 17.77 -25.21
CA GLY A 223 -2.75 17.26 -25.71
C GLY A 223 -3.21 15.98 -25.01
N ALA A 224 -4.12 15.23 -25.63
CA ALA A 224 -4.62 13.98 -25.07
C ALA A 224 -3.51 12.91 -25.11
N PRO A 225 -3.08 12.35 -23.96
CA PRO A 225 -1.98 11.40 -23.95
C PRO A 225 -2.37 10.08 -24.61
N LEU A 226 -1.41 9.47 -25.30
CA LEU A 226 -1.52 8.16 -25.91
C LEU A 226 -0.38 7.29 -25.42
N GLU A 227 -0.72 6.24 -24.67
CA GLU A 227 0.23 5.33 -24.04
C GLU A 227 0.06 3.92 -24.56
N LEU A 228 1.17 3.19 -24.69
CA LEU A 228 1.09 1.75 -24.93
C LEU A 228 0.48 1.06 -23.69
N PRO A 229 -0.54 0.21 -23.88
CA PRO A 229 -1.15 -0.50 -22.76
C PRO A 229 -0.15 -1.34 -21.97
N ILE A 230 -0.17 -1.20 -20.64
CA ILE A 230 0.55 -2.06 -19.70
C ILE A 230 -0.49 -2.92 -19.00
N LEU A 231 -0.26 -4.24 -18.92
CA LEU A 231 -1.16 -5.14 -18.21
C LEU A 231 -0.82 -5.16 -16.73
N GLY A 232 -1.58 -4.40 -15.96
CA GLY A 232 -1.58 -4.48 -14.51
C GLY A 232 -2.39 -5.67 -13.98
N CYS A 233 -3.04 -5.43 -12.85
CA CYS A 233 -3.87 -6.39 -12.14
C CYS A 233 -5.09 -6.83 -12.95
N ASP A 234 -5.78 -5.86 -13.56
CA ASP A 234 -6.93 -6.09 -14.42
C ASP A 234 -6.49 -6.07 -15.89
N LYS A 235 -6.84 -7.15 -16.60
CA LYS A 235 -6.44 -7.43 -17.98
C LYS A 235 -7.62 -7.38 -18.94
N SER A 236 -8.80 -6.93 -18.50
CA SER A 236 -10.06 -7.01 -19.23
C SER A 236 -10.42 -5.75 -20.03
N VAL A 237 -9.63 -4.67 -19.92
CA VAL A 237 -9.81 -3.42 -20.69
C VAL A 237 -9.99 -3.74 -22.18
N PRO A 238 -11.15 -3.42 -22.79
CA PRO A 238 -11.49 -3.84 -24.15
C PRO A 238 -10.49 -3.34 -25.20
N GLU A 239 -10.02 -2.11 -25.06
CA GLU A 239 -9.05 -1.47 -25.95
C GLU A 239 -7.73 -2.25 -26.00
N TYR A 240 -7.41 -3.01 -24.93
CA TYR A 240 -6.16 -3.75 -24.79
C TYR A 240 -6.26 -5.18 -25.36
N GLN A 241 -7.43 -5.60 -25.83
CA GLN A 241 -7.65 -6.96 -26.32
C GLN A 241 -7.27 -7.14 -27.79
N THR A 242 -6.90 -6.07 -28.48
CA THR A 242 -6.49 -6.10 -29.90
C THR A 242 -5.00 -6.42 -30.06
N SER A 243 -4.61 -6.94 -31.23
CA SER A 243 -3.22 -7.23 -31.58
C SER A 243 -2.87 -6.64 -32.95
N PRO A 244 -1.88 -5.73 -33.06
CA PRO A 244 -1.14 -5.13 -31.96
C PRO A 244 -2.04 -4.22 -31.12
N ARG A 245 -1.68 -4.00 -29.85
CA ARG A 245 -2.40 -3.09 -28.96
C ARG A 245 -2.12 -1.65 -29.38
N PRO A 246 -3.14 -0.87 -29.80
CA PRO A 246 -2.93 0.52 -30.14
C PRO A 246 -2.63 1.33 -28.87
N PRO A 247 -1.85 2.41 -28.98
CA PRO A 247 -1.79 3.43 -27.94
C PRO A 247 -3.18 3.97 -27.62
N CYS A 248 -3.47 4.15 -26.34
CA CYS A 248 -4.79 4.61 -25.88
C CYS A 248 -4.63 5.70 -24.82
N ASN A 249 -5.70 6.46 -24.64
CA ASN A 249 -5.77 7.39 -23.52
C ASN A 249 -5.91 6.59 -22.21
N PRO A 250 -5.00 6.74 -21.24
CA PRO A 250 -5.04 5.98 -19.98
C PRO A 250 -6.12 6.47 -19.01
N PHE A 251 -6.64 7.69 -19.14
CA PHE A 251 -7.63 8.24 -18.21
C PHE A 251 -8.97 7.48 -18.26
N PRO A 252 -9.57 7.18 -19.45
CA PRO A 252 -10.73 6.29 -19.53
C PRO A 252 -10.45 4.87 -19.01
N ALA A 253 -9.22 4.36 -19.18
CA ALA A 253 -8.86 3.05 -18.67
C ALA A 253 -8.90 2.99 -17.14
N ASP A 254 -8.48 4.05 -16.44
CA ASP A 254 -8.65 4.14 -14.99
C ASP A 254 -10.11 4.09 -14.55
N VAL A 255 -10.99 4.79 -15.26
CA VAL A 255 -12.45 4.76 -15.00
C VAL A 255 -12.99 3.35 -15.21
N TYR A 256 -12.56 2.68 -16.29
CA TYR A 256 -12.91 1.28 -16.53
C TYR A 256 -12.44 0.39 -15.38
N TYR A 257 -11.19 0.52 -14.93
CA TYR A 257 -10.64 -0.30 -13.84
C TYR A 257 -11.46 -0.17 -12.55
N VAL A 258 -11.82 1.05 -12.16
CA VAL A 258 -12.65 1.27 -10.97
C VAL A 258 -14.05 0.68 -11.17
N GLY A 259 -14.68 0.91 -12.33
CA GLY A 259 -15.99 0.34 -12.63
C GLY A 259 -15.99 -1.19 -12.63
N ASN A 260 -14.93 -1.80 -13.17
CA ASN A 260 -14.76 -3.24 -13.22
C ASN A 260 -14.47 -3.85 -11.85
N MET A 261 -13.68 -3.17 -11.01
CA MET A 261 -13.49 -3.52 -9.60
C MET A 261 -14.84 -3.56 -8.85
N ILE A 262 -15.69 -2.56 -9.05
CA ILE A 262 -17.03 -2.55 -8.42
C ILE A 262 -17.87 -3.73 -8.91
N ARG A 263 -17.85 -4.02 -10.21
CA ARG A 263 -18.57 -5.16 -10.79
C ARG A 263 -18.12 -6.49 -10.19
N GLU A 264 -16.81 -6.75 -10.18
CA GLU A 264 -16.25 -8.03 -9.74
C GLU A 264 -16.32 -8.21 -8.21
N ASP A 265 -16.04 -7.16 -7.43
CA ASP A 265 -15.89 -7.29 -5.97
C ASP A 265 -17.21 -7.12 -5.20
N PHE A 266 -18.24 -6.50 -5.79
CA PHE A 266 -19.50 -6.17 -5.10
C PHE A 266 -20.78 -6.68 -5.79
N MET A 267 -20.74 -7.03 -7.08
CA MET A 267 -21.94 -7.45 -7.82
C MET A 267 -21.93 -8.92 -8.24
N GLN A 268 -20.77 -9.59 -8.18
CA GLN A 268 -20.58 -11.00 -8.57
C GLN A 268 -20.18 -11.85 -7.37
#